data_AF-A0AAV1SJH0-F1
#
_entry.id   AF-A0AAV1SJH0-F1
#
_cell.length_a   1.000
_cell.length_b   1.000
_cell.length_c   1.000
_cell.angle_alpha   90.00
_cell.angle_beta   90.00
_cell.angle_gamma   90.00
#
_symmetry.space_group_name_H-M   'P 1'
#
loop_
_entity.id
_entity.type
_entity.pdbx_description
1 polymer ?
#
loop_
_entity_poly.entity_id
_entity_poly.type
_entity_poly.pdbx_seq_one_letter_code
_entity_poly.pdbx_strand_id
1 'polypeptide(L)'
;MENNSRRVANFPPTLWGCSFASFSFPQKEFETYTREVDVLKDNTKDMLRASKNDPVENIQFINLLCRLGVSYHFEKEIENNLKQIFHDFPNLLKNHDYDLYTVSVVFRVFRQHGYKLPCDYMKVLYRAILNLFKETENEMSKQGRSYAAYYVKEEFKDLVGAYHVEAQWAAKGHVPTFDEYVRNGLTTTVYGVIMAASFLGMEEVAGVEEYEWLKSNPKIVRAGKMIGRLMNDIVSHEV
;
A
#
# COMPACT_ATOMS: atom_id res chain seq x y z
N MET A 1 3.06 -28.72 19.93
CA MET A 1 1.88 -27.94 19.53
C MET A 1 2.38 -26.61 19.00
N GLU A 2 2.51 -26.46 17.67
CA GLU A 2 2.89 -25.17 17.09
C GLU A 2 1.76 -24.17 17.32
N ASN A 3 2.08 -23.09 18.02
CA ASN A 3 1.15 -22.02 18.29
C ASN A 3 0.90 -21.28 16.95
N ASN A 4 -0.13 -21.71 16.20
CA ASN A 4 -0.62 -21.13 14.94
C ASN A 4 -1.27 -19.74 15.13
N SER A 5 -0.72 -18.95 16.05
CA SER A 5 -1.10 -17.57 16.29
C SER A 5 -0.38 -16.68 15.28
N ARG A 6 -1.15 -15.96 14.46
CA ARG A 6 -0.61 -14.94 13.55
C ARG A 6 0.10 -13.87 14.36
N ARG A 7 1.39 -13.61 14.08
CA ARG A 7 2.13 -12.49 14.68
C ARG A 7 1.43 -11.17 14.34
N VAL A 8 1.18 -10.34 15.35
CA VAL A 8 0.57 -9.02 15.20
C VAL A 8 1.65 -7.98 15.53
N ALA A 9 1.75 -6.94 14.71
CA ALA A 9 2.77 -5.89 14.86
C ALA A 9 2.44 -4.84 15.93
N ASN A 10 1.33 -5.00 16.67
CA ASN A 10 0.89 -4.13 17.78
C ASN A 10 1.01 -2.62 17.54
N PHE A 11 0.69 -2.15 16.32
CA PHE A 11 0.76 -0.72 16.00
C PHE A 11 -0.09 0.11 16.96
N PRO A 12 0.44 1.25 17.47
CA PRO A 12 -0.31 2.09 18.39
C PRO A 12 -1.53 2.71 17.70
N PRO A 13 -2.62 2.99 18.45
CA PRO A 13 -3.71 3.82 17.95
C PRO A 13 -3.17 5.20 17.55
N THR A 14 -3.93 5.92 16.73
CA THR A 14 -3.48 7.21 16.20
C THR A 14 -3.14 8.21 17.32
N LEU A 15 -2.05 8.97 17.14
CA LEU A 15 -1.56 10.02 18.06
C LEU A 15 -2.65 11.03 18.46
N TRP A 16 -3.64 11.19 17.60
CA TRP A 16 -4.69 12.18 17.70
C TRP A 16 -5.91 11.73 18.50
N GLY A 17 -6.07 10.43 18.77
CA GLY A 17 -7.14 9.86 19.59
C GLY A 17 -8.49 10.57 19.45
N CYS A 18 -9.05 11.00 20.58
CA CYS A 18 -10.20 11.91 20.66
C CYS A 18 -9.78 13.34 21.05
N SER A 19 -8.52 13.75 20.83
CA SER A 19 -8.01 15.07 21.24
C SER A 19 -8.73 16.24 20.58
N PHE A 20 -9.51 15.96 19.53
CA PHE A 20 -10.39 16.92 18.86
C PHE A 20 -11.85 16.91 19.38
N ALA A 21 -12.18 16.13 20.42
CA ALA A 21 -13.53 16.03 20.97
C ALA A 21 -13.91 17.19 21.90
N SER A 22 -12.94 18.02 22.33
CA SER A 22 -13.17 19.15 23.22
C SER A 22 -12.62 20.45 22.62
N PHE A 23 -13.28 20.96 21.59
CA PHE A 23 -13.16 22.37 21.24
C PHE A 23 -14.42 23.10 21.67
N SER A 24 -14.25 24.27 22.28
CA SER A 24 -15.32 25.23 22.45
C SER A 24 -15.28 26.21 21.27
N PHE A 25 -16.26 26.11 20.38
CA PHE A 25 -16.43 27.03 19.26
C PHE A 25 -17.61 27.98 19.51
N PRO A 26 -17.68 29.12 18.80
CA PRO A 26 -18.82 30.03 18.88
C PRO A 26 -20.13 29.32 18.51
N GLN A 27 -21.06 29.23 19.47
CA GLN A 27 -22.27 28.40 19.40
C GLN A 27 -23.19 28.74 18.20
N LYS A 28 -23.21 30.02 17.80
CA LYS A 28 -24.12 30.53 16.75
C LYS A 28 -23.70 30.14 15.32
N GLU A 29 -22.40 29.98 15.07
CA GLU A 29 -21.91 29.49 13.77
C GLU A 29 -22.11 27.97 13.67
N PHE A 30 -21.97 27.26 14.79
CA PHE A 30 -22.15 25.81 14.87
C PHE A 30 -23.58 25.35 14.57
N GLU A 31 -24.60 26.08 15.00
CA GLU A 31 -26.00 25.71 14.73
C GLU A 31 -26.33 25.69 13.22
N THR A 32 -25.76 26.64 12.47
CA THR A 32 -25.89 26.69 11.00
C THR A 32 -25.17 25.51 10.36
N TYR A 33 -23.91 25.28 10.72
CA TYR A 33 -23.12 24.17 10.18
C TYR A 33 -23.69 22.79 10.58
N THR A 34 -24.30 22.66 11.75
CA THR A 34 -24.89 21.38 12.19
C THR A 34 -26.05 20.98 11.26
N ARG A 35 -26.91 21.93 10.87
CA ARG A 35 -27.99 21.67 9.91
C ARG A 35 -27.45 21.27 8.54
N GLU A 36 -26.43 21.97 8.05
CA GLU A 36 -25.79 21.64 6.77
C GLU A 36 -25.11 20.26 6.81
N VAL A 37 -24.44 19.94 7.92
CA VAL A 37 -23.80 18.64 8.14
C VAL A 37 -24.83 17.51 8.13
N ASP A 38 -25.99 17.69 8.74
CA ASP A 38 -27.03 16.65 8.74
C ASP A 38 -27.59 16.41 7.32
N VAL A 39 -27.80 17.46 6.53
CA VAL A 39 -28.16 17.34 5.11
C VAL A 39 -27.07 16.62 4.32
N LEU A 40 -25.80 16.97 4.55
CA LEU A 40 -24.66 16.34 3.87
C LEU A 40 -24.48 14.88 4.28
N LYS A 41 -24.76 14.52 5.54
CA LYS A 41 -24.72 13.13 6.01
C LYS A 41 -25.78 12.30 5.29
N ASP A 42 -27.00 12.80 5.18
CA ASP A 42 -28.07 12.08 4.47
C ASP A 42 -27.74 11.91 2.99
N ASN A 43 -27.27 12.97 2.32
CA ASN A 43 -26.81 12.89 0.94
C ASN A 43 -25.67 11.87 0.77
N THR A 44 -24.66 11.90 1.66
CA THR A 44 -23.53 10.95 1.63
C THR A 44 -23.98 9.52 1.88
N LYS A 45 -24.97 9.32 2.76
CA LYS A 45 -25.56 8.02 3.05
C LYS A 45 -26.31 7.47 1.84
N ASP A 46 -27.01 8.32 1.10
CA ASP A 46 -27.67 7.92 -0.14
C ASP A 46 -26.65 7.60 -1.25
N MET A 47 -25.53 8.33 -1.34
CA MET A 47 -24.40 7.96 -2.20
C MET A 47 -23.78 6.62 -1.81
N LEU A 48 -23.60 6.36 -0.51
CA LEU A 48 -23.09 5.07 0.00
C LEU A 48 -24.05 3.92 -0.30
N ARG A 49 -25.36 4.17 -0.31
CA ARG A 49 -26.38 3.19 -0.72
C ARG A 49 -26.35 2.94 -2.23
N ALA A 50 -26.24 4.00 -3.02
CA ALA A 50 -26.19 3.91 -4.48
C ALA A 50 -24.98 3.13 -4.98
N SER A 51 -23.81 3.30 -4.36
CA SER A 51 -22.58 2.59 -4.75
C SER A 51 -22.62 1.08 -4.50
N LYS A 52 -23.62 0.54 -3.77
CA LYS A 52 -23.74 -0.91 -3.53
C LYS A 52 -23.99 -1.74 -4.79
N ASN A 53 -24.36 -1.10 -5.90
CA ASN A 53 -24.59 -1.77 -7.17
C ASN A 53 -23.32 -2.39 -7.77
N ASP A 54 -22.14 -1.85 -7.44
CA ASP A 54 -20.84 -2.41 -7.77
C ASP A 54 -19.99 -2.56 -6.50
N PRO A 55 -19.59 -3.79 -6.10
CA PRO A 55 -18.75 -4.01 -4.95
C PRO A 55 -17.44 -3.21 -4.96
N VAL A 56 -16.83 -2.97 -6.13
CA VAL A 56 -15.57 -2.21 -6.23
C VAL A 56 -15.81 -0.72 -5.99
N GLU A 57 -16.79 -0.13 -6.67
CA GLU A 57 -17.20 1.25 -6.43
C GLU A 57 -17.56 1.48 -4.96
N ASN A 58 -18.28 0.54 -4.34
CA ASN A 58 -18.63 0.64 -2.92
C ASN A 58 -17.38 0.67 -2.02
N ILE A 59 -16.41 -0.21 -2.26
CA ILE A 59 -15.14 -0.24 -1.51
C ILE A 59 -14.35 1.06 -1.74
N GLN A 60 -14.31 1.58 -2.97
CA GLN A 60 -13.63 2.83 -3.27
C GLN A 60 -14.28 4.02 -2.56
N PHE A 61 -15.62 4.05 -2.49
CA PHE A 61 -16.36 5.06 -1.74
C PHE A 61 -16.09 4.96 -0.24
N ILE A 62 -16.06 3.75 0.33
CA ILE A 62 -15.66 3.53 1.73
C ILE A 62 -14.23 4.03 1.99
N ASN A 63 -13.28 3.71 1.10
CA ASN A 63 -11.91 4.20 1.19
C ASN A 63 -11.87 5.75 1.15
N LEU A 64 -12.70 6.39 0.33
CA LEU A 64 -12.81 7.86 0.30
C LEU A 64 -13.31 8.42 1.64
N LEU A 65 -14.37 7.85 2.22
CA LEU A 65 -14.88 8.26 3.53
C LEU A 65 -13.83 8.13 4.63
N CYS A 66 -13.06 7.03 4.62
CA CYS A 66 -11.96 6.82 5.55
C CYS A 66 -10.84 7.84 5.36
N ARG A 67 -10.48 8.18 4.10
CA ARG A 67 -9.43 9.18 3.80
C ARG A 67 -9.85 10.62 4.11
N LEU A 68 -11.14 10.93 4.00
CA LEU A 68 -11.71 12.22 4.39
C LEU A 68 -11.91 12.35 5.90
N GLY A 69 -11.75 11.25 6.66
CA GLY A 69 -11.92 11.26 8.12
C GLY A 69 -13.37 11.35 8.59
N VAL A 70 -14.34 11.03 7.72
CA VAL A 70 -15.79 11.14 8.00
C VAL A 70 -16.49 9.78 8.09
N SER A 71 -15.75 8.67 7.95
CA SER A 71 -16.31 7.31 7.99
C SER A 71 -17.02 6.96 9.30
N TYR A 72 -16.66 7.61 10.41
CA TYR A 72 -17.24 7.39 11.73
C TYR A 72 -18.75 7.73 11.81
N HIS A 73 -19.27 8.53 10.88
CA HIS A 73 -20.71 8.79 10.79
C HIS A 73 -21.51 7.63 10.19
N PHE A 74 -20.84 6.67 9.53
CA PHE A 74 -21.48 5.62 8.73
C PHE A 74 -21.00 4.22 9.11
N GLU A 75 -20.49 4.03 10.33
CA GLU A 75 -19.83 2.77 10.75
C GLU A 75 -20.72 1.54 10.52
N LYS A 76 -22.01 1.63 10.86
CA LYS A 76 -22.96 0.53 10.71
C LYS A 76 -23.20 0.19 9.24
N GLU A 77 -23.36 1.21 8.40
CA GLU A 77 -23.54 1.07 6.96
C GLU A 77 -22.31 0.44 6.32
N ILE A 78 -21.11 0.93 6.67
CA ILE A 78 -19.83 0.41 6.19
C ILE A 78 -19.65 -1.05 6.61
N GLU A 79 -19.87 -1.37 7.89
CA GLU A 79 -19.73 -2.73 8.39
C GLU A 79 -20.66 -3.70 7.66
N ASN A 80 -21.93 -3.32 7.48
CA ASN A 80 -22.91 -4.14 6.77
C ASN A 80 -22.53 -4.35 5.29
N ASN A 81 -22.09 -3.30 4.61
CA ASN A 81 -21.65 -3.40 3.22
C ASN A 81 -20.44 -4.32 3.08
N LEU A 82 -19.41 -4.12 3.91
CA LEU A 82 -18.21 -4.94 3.86
C LEU A 82 -18.52 -6.41 4.17
N LYS A 83 -19.44 -6.70 5.11
CA LYS A 83 -19.89 -8.07 5.37
C LYS A 83 -20.50 -8.71 4.13
N GLN A 84 -21.38 -8.00 3.42
CA GLN A 84 -22.01 -8.47 2.19
C GLN A 84 -20.97 -8.71 1.09
N ILE A 85 -20.08 -7.74 0.84
CA ILE A 85 -19.06 -7.86 -0.19
C ILE A 85 -18.06 -8.99 0.14
N PHE A 86 -17.72 -9.16 1.42
CA PHE A 86 -16.80 -10.21 1.84
C PHE A 86 -17.36 -11.61 1.62
N HIS A 87 -18.69 -11.78 1.75
CA HIS A 87 -19.36 -13.06 1.45
C HIS A 87 -19.18 -13.45 -0.03
N ASP A 88 -19.33 -12.49 -0.94
CA ASP A 88 -19.23 -12.72 -2.39
C ASP A 88 -17.80 -12.54 -2.93
N PHE A 89 -16.85 -12.27 -2.04
CA PHE A 89 -15.46 -11.95 -2.35
C PHE A 89 -14.72 -12.95 -3.24
N PRO A 90 -14.88 -14.28 -3.06
CA PRO A 90 -14.20 -15.23 -3.95
C PRO A 90 -14.63 -15.11 -5.41
N ASN A 91 -15.88 -14.70 -5.68
CA ASN A 91 -16.38 -14.50 -7.04
C ASN A 91 -15.87 -13.18 -7.63
N LEU A 92 -15.80 -12.13 -6.81
CA LEU A 92 -15.24 -10.83 -7.19
C LEU A 92 -13.83 -10.98 -7.80
N LEU A 93 -13.00 -11.82 -7.19
CA LEU A 93 -11.61 -12.02 -7.60
C LEU A 93 -11.41 -12.92 -8.82
N LYS A 94 -12.37 -13.78 -9.14
CA LYS A 94 -12.27 -14.72 -10.27
C LYS A 94 -12.65 -14.08 -11.59
N ASN A 95 -13.53 -13.08 -11.55
CA ASN A 95 -14.24 -12.62 -12.73
C ASN A 95 -13.59 -11.41 -13.42
N HIS A 96 -12.61 -10.75 -12.80
CA HIS A 96 -12.06 -9.50 -13.30
C HIS A 96 -10.55 -9.43 -13.16
N ASP A 97 -9.91 -8.89 -14.20
CA ASP A 97 -8.49 -8.56 -14.19
C ASP A 97 -8.32 -7.13 -13.65
N TYR A 98 -8.49 -6.98 -12.34
CA TYR A 98 -8.37 -5.68 -11.69
C TYR A 98 -6.91 -5.18 -11.70
N ASP A 99 -6.73 -3.88 -11.92
CA ASP A 99 -5.44 -3.22 -11.81
C ASP A 99 -4.87 -3.26 -10.38
N LEU A 100 -3.58 -2.98 -10.25
CA LEU A 100 -2.89 -3.02 -8.96
C LEU A 100 -3.50 -2.05 -7.94
N TYR A 101 -3.99 -0.90 -8.40
CA TYR A 101 -4.61 0.10 -7.53
C TYR A 101 -5.87 -0.45 -6.86
N THR A 102 -6.78 -1.01 -7.65
CA THR A 102 -8.06 -1.56 -7.20
C THR A 102 -7.84 -2.71 -6.24
N VAL A 103 -6.97 -3.67 -6.58
CA VAL A 103 -6.64 -4.78 -5.68
C VAL A 103 -6.00 -4.23 -4.39
N SER A 104 -5.11 -3.24 -4.47
CA SER A 104 -4.51 -2.65 -3.27
C SER A 104 -5.53 -1.95 -2.36
N VAL A 105 -6.50 -1.23 -2.93
CA VAL A 105 -7.57 -0.55 -2.18
C VAL A 105 -8.47 -1.57 -1.49
N VAL A 106 -8.90 -2.60 -2.21
CA VAL A 106 -9.71 -3.70 -1.66
C VAL A 106 -8.97 -4.37 -0.50
N PHE A 107 -7.70 -4.72 -0.68
CA PHE A 107 -6.87 -5.29 0.37
C PHE A 107 -6.85 -4.40 1.61
N ARG A 108 -6.53 -3.11 1.41
CA ARG A 108 -6.39 -2.14 2.48
C ARG A 108 -7.68 -1.97 3.27
N VAL A 109 -8.81 -1.72 2.61
CA VAL A 109 -10.10 -1.48 3.27
C VAL A 109 -10.49 -2.68 4.13
N PHE A 110 -10.44 -3.89 3.57
CA PHE A 110 -10.78 -5.10 4.32
C PHE A 110 -9.85 -5.32 5.52
N ARG A 111 -8.53 -5.14 5.34
CA ARG A 111 -7.57 -5.29 6.44
C ARG A 111 -7.77 -4.25 7.53
N GLN A 112 -8.08 -2.99 7.17
CA GLN A 112 -8.38 -1.92 8.12
C GLN A 112 -9.62 -2.21 8.97
N HIS A 113 -10.62 -2.89 8.39
CA HIS A 113 -11.85 -3.26 9.08
C HIS A 113 -11.78 -4.68 9.72
N GLY A 114 -10.57 -5.22 9.90
CA GLY A 114 -10.34 -6.46 10.65
C GLY A 114 -10.54 -7.77 9.88
N TYR A 115 -10.82 -7.72 8.57
CA TYR A 115 -11.05 -8.94 7.79
C TYR A 115 -9.74 -9.71 7.54
N LYS A 116 -9.87 -11.04 7.56
CA LYS A 116 -8.81 -11.98 7.20
C LYS A 116 -9.01 -12.41 5.75
N LEU A 117 -8.26 -11.79 4.85
CA LEU A 117 -8.30 -12.14 3.43
C LEU A 117 -7.73 -13.54 3.19
N PRO A 118 -8.34 -14.34 2.29
CA PRO A 118 -7.84 -15.68 1.96
C PRO A 118 -6.46 -15.60 1.28
N CYS A 119 -5.64 -16.65 1.45
CA CYS A 119 -4.30 -16.70 0.84
C CYS A 119 -4.32 -16.55 -0.69
N ASP A 120 -5.38 -17.01 -1.35
CA ASP A 120 -5.55 -16.86 -2.81
C ASP A 120 -5.61 -15.39 -3.26
N TYR A 121 -5.93 -14.46 -2.35
CA TYR A 121 -5.87 -13.03 -2.64
C TYR A 121 -4.45 -12.57 -3.02
N MET A 122 -3.42 -13.20 -2.46
CA MET A 122 -2.03 -12.89 -2.81
C MET A 122 -1.71 -13.27 -4.26
N LYS A 123 -2.39 -14.28 -4.83
CA LYS A 123 -2.24 -14.62 -6.26
C LYS A 123 -2.83 -13.53 -7.15
N VAL A 124 -3.91 -12.88 -6.71
CA VAL A 124 -4.53 -11.75 -7.41
C VAL A 124 -3.61 -10.53 -7.39
N LEU A 125 -3.10 -10.17 -6.20
CA LEU A 125 -2.09 -9.11 -6.08
C LEU A 125 -0.87 -9.37 -6.95
N TYR A 126 -0.35 -10.60 -6.94
CA TYR A 126 0.79 -10.99 -7.77
C TYR A 126 0.49 -10.82 -9.27
N ARG A 127 -0.69 -11.24 -9.74
CA ARG A 127 -1.11 -11.04 -11.12
C ARG A 127 -1.22 -9.57 -11.48
N ALA A 128 -1.80 -8.75 -10.61
CA ALA A 128 -1.94 -7.30 -10.83
C ALA A 128 -0.57 -6.61 -10.94
N ILE A 129 0.43 -7.05 -10.14
CA ILE A 129 1.82 -6.58 -10.27
C ILE A 129 2.40 -6.97 -11.64
N LEU A 130 2.20 -8.22 -12.08
CA LEU A 130 2.68 -8.67 -13.40
C LEU A 130 2.04 -7.87 -14.55
N ASN A 131 0.74 -7.60 -14.45
CA ASN A 131 0.02 -6.78 -15.43
C ASN A 131 0.54 -5.34 -15.46
N LEU A 132 0.80 -4.73 -14.29
CA LEU A 132 1.41 -3.39 -14.22
C LEU A 132 2.77 -3.34 -14.96
N PHE A 133 3.62 -4.34 -14.76
CA PHE A 133 4.91 -4.39 -15.48
C PHE A 133 4.70 -4.55 -16.99
N LYS A 134 3.72 -5.35 -17.42
CA LYS A 134 3.37 -5.52 -18.83
C LYS A 134 2.84 -4.23 -19.45
N GLU A 135 1.98 -3.50 -18.74
CA GLU A 135 1.49 -2.19 -19.15
C GLU A 135 2.63 -1.18 -19.27
N THR A 136 3.52 -1.15 -18.27
CA THR A 136 4.72 -0.30 -18.30
C THR A 136 5.60 -0.64 -19.48
N GLU A 137 5.84 -1.92 -19.76
CA GLU A 137 6.61 -2.38 -20.92
C GLU A 137 5.96 -1.94 -22.25
N ASN A 138 4.64 -2.07 -22.37
CA ASN A 138 3.90 -1.63 -23.55
C ASN A 138 4.03 -0.10 -23.76
N GLU A 139 3.86 0.70 -22.71
CA GLU A 139 4.00 2.16 -22.79
C GLU A 139 5.43 2.57 -23.13
N MET A 140 6.42 1.98 -22.46
CA MET A 140 7.82 2.25 -22.76
C MET A 140 8.22 1.80 -24.17
N SER A 141 7.62 0.71 -24.68
CA SER A 141 7.86 0.25 -26.05
C SER A 141 7.36 1.25 -27.11
N LYS A 142 6.24 1.94 -26.87
CA LYS A 142 5.75 3.02 -27.76
C LYS A 142 6.74 4.16 -27.89
N GLN A 143 7.56 4.38 -26.85
CA GLN A 143 8.62 5.40 -26.83
C GLN A 143 9.97 4.87 -27.34
N GLY A 144 10.06 3.61 -27.78
CA GLY A 144 11.32 2.95 -28.14
C GLY A 144 12.24 2.63 -26.95
N ARG A 145 11.70 2.65 -25.72
CA ARG A 145 12.43 2.49 -24.45
C ARG A 145 12.04 1.22 -23.69
N SER A 146 11.68 0.14 -24.38
CA SER A 146 11.22 -1.12 -23.75
C SER A 146 12.16 -1.65 -22.65
N TYR A 147 13.46 -1.40 -22.77
CA TYR A 147 14.48 -1.73 -21.77
C TYR A 147 14.21 -1.09 -20.39
N ALA A 148 13.57 0.08 -20.33
CA ALA A 148 13.34 0.81 -19.09
C ALA A 148 12.43 0.00 -18.12
N ALA A 149 11.36 -0.61 -18.65
CA ALA A 149 10.49 -1.47 -17.86
C ALA A 149 11.22 -2.72 -17.34
N TYR A 150 12.16 -3.26 -18.12
CA TYR A 150 13.00 -4.38 -17.71
C TYR A 150 13.84 -4.02 -16.47
N TYR A 151 14.52 -2.87 -16.45
CA TYR A 151 15.34 -2.48 -15.31
C TYR A 151 14.52 -2.31 -14.02
N VAL A 152 13.35 -1.66 -14.10
CA VAL A 152 12.47 -1.51 -12.93
C VAL A 152 12.00 -2.87 -12.41
N LYS A 153 11.69 -3.80 -13.33
CA LYS A 153 11.29 -5.17 -12.98
C LYS A 153 12.39 -5.95 -12.29
N GLU A 154 13.65 -5.82 -12.75
CA GLU A 154 14.79 -6.49 -12.11
C GLU A 154 15.06 -5.93 -10.70
N GLU A 155 15.05 -4.61 -10.51
CA GLU A 155 15.17 -4.00 -9.17
C GLU A 155 14.04 -4.47 -8.22
N PHE A 156 12.82 -4.62 -8.74
CA PHE A 156 11.71 -5.13 -7.94
C PHE A 156 11.88 -6.60 -7.55
N LYS A 157 12.43 -7.44 -8.45
CA LYS A 157 12.76 -8.84 -8.14
C LYS A 157 13.82 -8.93 -7.05
N ASP A 158 14.85 -8.09 -7.12
CA ASP A 158 15.91 -8.04 -6.12
C ASP A 158 15.36 -7.62 -4.75
N LEU A 159 14.45 -6.62 -4.72
CA LEU A 159 13.75 -6.21 -3.51
C LEU A 159 12.96 -7.37 -2.87
N VAL A 160 12.14 -8.06 -3.66
CA VAL A 160 11.33 -9.19 -3.16
C VAL A 160 12.20 -10.34 -2.68
N GLY A 161 13.30 -10.63 -3.41
CA GLY A 161 14.29 -11.62 -2.99
C GLY A 161 14.94 -11.27 -1.65
N ALA A 162 15.32 -10.01 -1.47
CA ALA A 162 15.93 -9.53 -0.23
C ALA A 162 14.96 -9.55 0.96
N TYR A 163 13.67 -9.20 0.76
CA TYR A 163 12.65 -9.40 1.80
C TYR A 163 12.43 -10.87 2.15
N HIS A 164 12.53 -11.76 1.16
CA HIS A 164 12.43 -13.19 1.43
C HIS A 164 13.59 -13.70 2.30
N VAL A 165 14.81 -13.20 2.08
CA VAL A 165 15.97 -13.51 2.94
C VAL A 165 15.72 -13.07 4.39
N GLU A 166 15.25 -11.84 4.62
CA GLU A 166 14.91 -11.36 5.97
C GLU A 166 13.82 -12.20 6.63
N ALA A 167 12.78 -12.58 5.85
CA ALA A 167 11.73 -13.46 6.34
C ALA A 167 12.26 -14.85 6.73
N GLN A 168 13.22 -15.40 5.98
CA GLN A 168 13.87 -16.66 6.33
C GLN A 168 14.73 -16.53 7.58
N TRP A 169 15.48 -15.44 7.73
CA TRP A 169 16.24 -15.18 8.96
C TRP A 169 15.33 -15.14 10.18
N ALA A 170 14.23 -14.39 10.09
CA ALA A 170 13.24 -14.28 11.16
C ALA A 170 12.53 -15.61 11.47
N ALA A 171 12.24 -16.44 10.46
CA ALA A 171 11.60 -17.74 10.65
C ALA A 171 12.54 -18.76 11.31
N LYS A 172 13.83 -18.72 10.99
CA LYS A 172 14.85 -19.64 11.52
C LYS A 172 15.49 -19.15 12.82
N GLY A 173 15.15 -17.95 13.30
CA GLY A 173 15.83 -17.32 14.43
C GLY A 173 17.31 -17.02 14.17
N HIS A 174 17.69 -16.87 12.89
CA HIS A 174 19.05 -16.55 12.50
C HIS A 174 19.30 -15.05 12.71
N VAL A 175 20.36 -14.72 13.45
CA VAL A 175 20.82 -13.35 13.64
C VAL A 175 22.04 -13.14 12.73
N PRO A 176 21.91 -12.36 11.63
CA PRO A 176 23.01 -12.12 10.72
C PRO A 176 24.09 -11.25 11.37
N THR A 177 25.32 -11.35 10.86
CA THR A 177 26.36 -10.34 11.19
C THR A 177 25.97 -8.97 10.64
N PHE A 178 26.52 -7.88 11.17
CA PHE A 178 26.22 -6.54 10.67
C PHE A 178 26.48 -6.40 9.15
N ASP A 179 27.62 -6.91 8.66
CA ASP A 179 27.96 -6.85 7.23
C ASP A 179 27.02 -7.72 6.36
N GLU A 180 26.56 -8.85 6.89
CA GLU A 180 25.56 -9.68 6.22
C GLU A 180 24.19 -9.00 6.17
N TYR A 181 23.75 -8.45 7.30
CA TYR A 181 22.53 -7.68 7.41
C TYR A 181 22.55 -6.50 6.44
N VAL A 182 23.58 -5.66 6.49
CA VAL A 182 23.69 -4.45 5.65
C VAL A 182 23.65 -4.81 4.16
N ARG A 183 24.35 -5.87 3.73
CA ARG A 183 24.33 -6.28 2.31
C ARG A 183 22.92 -6.53 1.80
N ASN A 184 22.07 -7.18 2.59
CA ASN A 184 20.66 -7.41 2.23
C ASN A 184 19.79 -6.18 2.51
N GLY A 185 20.00 -5.54 3.66
CA GLY A 185 19.23 -4.42 4.20
C GLY A 185 19.26 -3.18 3.31
N LEU A 186 20.35 -2.96 2.57
CA LEU A 186 20.42 -1.89 1.56
C LEU A 186 19.42 -2.11 0.42
N THR A 187 19.19 -3.35 0.00
CA THR A 187 18.22 -3.71 -1.04
C THR A 187 16.79 -3.57 -0.51
N THR A 188 16.54 -3.98 0.74
CA THR A 188 15.20 -3.91 1.36
C THR A 188 14.72 -2.50 1.70
N THR A 189 15.55 -1.47 1.47
CA THR A 189 15.15 -0.05 1.62
C THR A 189 14.13 0.43 0.58
N VAL A 190 13.92 -0.31 -0.52
CA VAL A 190 13.06 0.09 -1.66
C VAL A 190 13.66 1.20 -2.54
N TYR A 191 14.75 1.87 -2.10
CA TYR A 191 15.34 3.00 -2.83
C TYR A 191 15.79 2.64 -4.26
N GLY A 192 16.27 1.41 -4.49
CA GLY A 192 16.67 0.95 -5.83
C GLY A 192 15.50 0.98 -6.82
N VAL A 193 14.36 0.41 -6.42
CA VAL A 193 13.11 0.41 -7.19
C VAL A 193 12.62 1.83 -7.43
N ILE A 194 12.63 2.70 -6.42
CA ILE A 194 12.14 4.10 -6.55
C ILE A 194 12.98 4.88 -7.56
N MET A 195 14.31 4.75 -7.50
CA MET A 195 15.22 5.40 -8.44
C MET A 195 15.00 4.91 -9.87
N ALA A 196 14.94 3.60 -10.07
CA ALA A 196 14.70 3.02 -11.39
C ALA A 196 13.31 3.43 -11.94
N ALA A 197 12.27 3.41 -11.10
CA ALA A 197 10.93 3.81 -11.52
C ALA A 197 10.84 5.30 -11.88
N SER A 198 11.62 6.16 -11.20
CA SER A 198 11.66 7.60 -11.50
C SER A 198 12.22 7.88 -12.89
N PHE A 199 13.18 7.06 -13.37
CA PHE A 199 13.75 7.17 -14.71
C PHE A 199 12.75 6.87 -15.85
N LEU A 200 11.63 6.20 -15.57
CA LEU A 200 10.56 5.99 -16.56
C LEU A 200 10.07 7.34 -17.11
N GLY A 201 9.88 8.34 -16.24
CA GLY A 201 9.39 9.68 -16.60
C GLY A 201 10.47 10.68 -17.04
N MET A 202 11.74 10.28 -17.08
CA MET A 202 12.86 11.17 -17.43
C MET A 202 13.43 10.84 -18.81
N GLU A 203 12.58 10.83 -19.83
CA GLU A 203 12.95 10.33 -21.17
C GLU A 203 14.10 11.07 -21.86
N GLU A 204 14.28 12.36 -21.57
CA GLU A 204 15.36 13.18 -22.12
C GLU A 204 16.71 12.94 -21.43
N VAL A 205 16.71 12.33 -20.25
CA VAL A 205 17.88 12.23 -19.36
C VAL A 205 18.29 10.78 -19.10
N ALA A 206 17.34 9.86 -19.01
CA ALA A 206 17.57 8.49 -18.59
C ALA A 206 17.46 7.51 -19.77
N GLY A 207 18.61 7.07 -20.25
CA GLY A 207 18.80 5.98 -21.20
C GLY A 207 19.33 4.70 -20.53
N VAL A 208 19.81 3.77 -21.36
CA VAL A 208 20.41 2.51 -20.91
C VAL A 208 21.62 2.74 -20.00
N GLU A 209 22.42 3.77 -20.30
CA GLU A 209 23.63 4.11 -19.52
C GLU A 209 23.29 4.49 -18.08
N GLU A 210 22.23 5.27 -17.86
CA GLU A 210 21.79 5.68 -16.52
C GLU A 210 21.24 4.50 -15.72
N TYR A 211 20.54 3.58 -16.37
CA TYR A 211 20.07 2.35 -15.72
C TYR A 211 21.22 1.41 -15.36
N GLU A 212 22.22 1.23 -16.24
CA GLU A 212 23.43 0.45 -15.93
C GLU A 212 24.27 1.13 -14.85
N TRP A 213 24.38 2.46 -14.89
CA TRP A 213 25.01 3.23 -13.84
C TRP A 213 24.30 2.99 -12.51
N LEU A 214 22.96 3.05 -12.43
CA LEU A 214 22.20 2.77 -11.22
C LEU A 214 22.43 1.35 -10.72
N LYS A 215 22.36 0.36 -11.63
CA LYS A 215 22.58 -1.07 -11.35
C LYS A 215 23.98 -1.37 -10.83
N SER A 216 25.00 -0.60 -11.25
CA SER A 216 26.36 -0.69 -10.72
C SER A 216 26.46 -0.31 -9.22
N ASN A 217 25.36 0.18 -8.63
CA ASN A 217 25.23 0.60 -7.24
C ASN A 217 26.31 1.63 -6.84
N PRO A 218 26.32 2.80 -7.50
CA PRO A 218 27.38 3.79 -7.38
C PRO A 218 27.41 4.35 -5.96
N LYS A 219 28.55 4.91 -5.55
CA LYS A 219 28.79 5.37 -4.18
C LYS A 219 27.66 6.24 -3.61
N ILE A 220 27.12 7.14 -4.43
CA ILE A 220 26.02 8.03 -4.02
C ILE A 220 24.71 7.27 -3.73
N VAL A 221 24.34 6.32 -4.58
CA VAL A 221 23.15 5.47 -4.39
C VAL A 221 23.34 4.58 -3.18
N ARG A 222 24.52 3.96 -3.03
CA ARG A 222 24.86 3.14 -1.86
C ARG A 222 24.81 3.94 -0.56
N ALA A 223 25.34 5.16 -0.56
CA ALA A 223 25.29 6.04 0.60
C ALA A 223 23.84 6.43 0.94
N GLY A 224 23.02 6.76 -0.05
CA GLY A 224 21.59 7.05 0.14
C GLY A 224 20.83 5.87 0.75
N LYS A 225 21.02 4.65 0.20
CA LYS A 225 20.48 3.41 0.77
C LYS A 225 20.93 3.21 2.22
N MET A 226 22.21 3.44 2.52
CA MET A 226 22.75 3.28 3.87
C MET A 226 22.12 4.26 4.86
N ILE A 227 22.05 5.55 4.50
CA ILE A 227 21.43 6.57 5.34
C ILE A 227 19.97 6.22 5.60
N GLY A 228 19.21 5.89 4.54
CA GLY A 228 17.80 5.51 4.67
C GLY A 228 17.59 4.27 5.54
N ARG A 229 18.42 3.23 5.37
CA ARG A 229 18.40 2.02 6.19
C ARG A 229 18.67 2.33 7.66
N LEU A 230 19.78 2.98 7.97
CA LEU A 230 20.16 3.28 9.35
C LEU A 230 19.17 4.22 10.04
N MET A 231 18.65 5.24 9.34
CA MET A 231 17.61 6.11 9.89
C MET A 231 16.33 5.33 10.21
N ASN A 232 15.92 4.42 9.32
CA ASN A 232 14.77 3.56 9.55
C ASN A 232 15.00 2.65 10.75
N ASP A 233 16.17 2.01 10.85
CA ASP A 233 16.48 1.08 11.93
C ASP A 233 16.58 1.79 13.29
N ILE A 234 17.20 2.98 13.36
CA ILE A 234 17.31 3.77 14.61
C ILE A 234 15.92 4.13 15.15
N VAL A 235 14.98 4.49 14.28
CA VAL A 235 13.63 4.92 14.69
C VAL A 235 12.70 3.74 14.98
N SER A 236 12.92 2.59 14.32
CA SER A 236 12.05 1.41 14.45
C SER A 236 12.54 0.35 15.43
N HIS A 237 13.79 0.43 15.88
CA HIS A 237 14.32 -0.44 16.91
C HIS A 237 13.77 -0.03 18.28
N GLU A 238 12.87 -0.84 18.85
CA GLU A 238 12.50 -0.75 20.26
C GLU A 238 13.64 -1.30 21.12
N VAL A 239 14.03 -0.55 22.16
CA VAL A 239 15.00 -0.94 23.20
C VAL A 239 14.29 -1.71 24.31
#